data_AF-A0A1V6E4G9-F1
#
_entry.id   AF-A0A1V6E4G9-F1
#
_cell.length_a   1.000
_cell.length_b   1.000
_cell.length_c   1.000
_cell.angle_alpha   90.00
_cell.angle_beta   90.00
_cell.angle_gamma   90.00
#
_symmetry.space_group_name_H-M   'P 1'
#
loop_
_entity.id
_entity.type
_entity.pdbx_description
1 polymer ?
#
loop_
_entity_poly.entity_id
_entity_poly.type
_entity_poly.pdbx_seq_one_letter_code
_entity_poly.pdbx_strand_id
1 'polypeptide(L)'
;MKKTPILLAGVGLLTLPAVAALAPGGTAYTKRASTALLAQPSAMADTVATVGYGRKLSISAAQGAWLNVRDGNKSGWVFKGNVSEQKIAEVKGADGLPLEASQTTASAAARPLADGAVEYANRKGLGEARADVQWLEDVTAKISPDDIRTYMQTEKKGDCQ
;
A
#
# COMPACT_ATOMS: atom_id res chain seq x y z
N MET A 1 -38.56 -36.73 40.26
CA MET A 1 -37.58 -37.20 39.25
C MET A 1 -38.09 -36.80 37.87
N LYS A 2 -37.19 -36.28 37.01
CA LYS A 2 -37.34 -36.00 35.56
C LYS A 2 -38.10 -34.70 35.22
N LYS A 3 -37.66 -33.79 34.34
CA LYS A 3 -36.38 -33.43 33.70
C LYS A 3 -36.71 -32.10 32.98
N THR A 4 -36.13 -30.96 33.36
CA THR A 4 -36.32 -29.67 32.68
C THR A 4 -35.29 -29.52 31.55
N PRO A 5 -35.68 -29.23 30.30
CA PRO A 5 -34.71 -29.00 29.23
C PRO A 5 -34.19 -27.57 29.31
N ILE A 6 -32.87 -27.47 29.38
CA ILE A 6 -32.08 -26.25 29.30
C ILE A 6 -32.18 -25.72 27.87
N LEU A 7 -32.74 -24.52 27.68
CA LEU A 7 -32.61 -23.77 26.43
C LEU A 7 -31.33 -22.93 26.53
N LEU A 8 -30.27 -23.39 25.86
CA LEU A 8 -29.04 -22.63 25.64
C LEU A 8 -29.34 -21.45 24.70
N ALA A 9 -29.46 -20.24 25.23
CA ALA A 9 -29.40 -19.01 24.45
C ALA A 9 -27.93 -18.76 24.07
N GLY A 10 -27.54 -19.20 22.87
CA GLY A 10 -26.26 -18.87 22.27
C GLY A 10 -26.22 -17.39 21.92
N VAL A 11 -25.59 -16.58 22.78
CA VAL A 11 -25.17 -15.22 22.43
C VAL A 11 -23.96 -15.35 21.51
N GLY A 12 -24.22 -15.39 20.21
CA GLY A 12 -23.20 -15.21 19.19
C GLY A 12 -22.66 -13.79 19.28
N LEU A 13 -21.52 -13.63 19.96
CA LEU A 13 -20.79 -12.38 20.00
C LEU A 13 -20.22 -12.14 18.60
N LEU A 14 -20.97 -11.41 17.78
CA LEU A 14 -20.56 -10.94 16.46
C LEU A 14 -19.41 -9.94 16.67
N THR A 15 -18.17 -10.41 16.53
CA THR A 15 -16.98 -9.57 16.56
C THR A 15 -16.94 -8.73 15.28
N LEU A 16 -17.52 -7.53 15.35
CA LEU A 16 -17.32 -6.50 14.33
C LEU A 16 -15.83 -6.11 14.32
N PRO A 17 -15.14 -6.13 13.17
CA PRO A 17 -13.81 -5.54 13.07
C PRO A 17 -13.96 -4.05 13.37
N ALA A 18 -13.29 -3.57 14.41
CA ALA A 18 -13.27 -2.16 14.77
C ALA A 18 -12.68 -1.37 13.60
N VAL A 19 -13.54 -0.68 12.86
CA VAL A 19 -13.14 0.26 11.82
C VAL A 19 -12.36 1.36 12.55
N ALA A 20 -11.04 1.38 12.39
CA ALA A 20 -10.16 2.29 13.09
C ALA A 20 -10.32 3.70 12.52
N ALA A 21 -11.41 4.37 12.85
CA ALA A 21 -11.70 5.71 12.39
C ALA A 21 -10.65 6.71 12.90
N LEU A 22 -10.29 7.71 12.08
CA LEU A 22 -9.49 8.87 12.50
C LEU A 22 -10.27 9.78 13.48
N ALA A 23 -10.50 9.25 14.68
CA ALA A 23 -11.25 9.88 15.76
C ALA A 23 -10.42 9.88 17.06
N PRO A 24 -10.74 10.75 18.03
CA PRO A 24 -10.13 10.70 19.35
C PRO A 24 -10.21 9.30 19.96
N GLY A 25 -9.10 8.82 20.54
CA GLY A 25 -8.96 7.44 21.04
C GLY A 25 -8.57 6.42 19.96
N GLY A 26 -8.59 6.81 18.68
CA GLY A 26 -8.18 5.98 17.55
C GLY A 26 -6.67 6.01 17.29
N THR A 27 -6.27 5.34 16.21
CA THR A 27 -4.87 5.26 15.77
C THR A 27 -4.73 5.74 14.34
N ALA A 28 -3.62 6.42 14.05
CA ALA A 28 -3.27 6.90 12.72
C ALA A 28 -1.86 6.45 12.34
N TYR A 29 -1.59 6.28 11.05
CA TYR A 29 -0.28 5.91 10.51
C TYR A 29 0.22 7.01 9.58
N THR A 30 1.49 7.38 9.69
CA THR A 30 2.10 8.41 8.83
C THR A 30 2.31 7.92 7.40
N LYS A 31 1.98 8.77 6.41
CA LYS A 31 2.09 8.44 4.97
C LYS A 31 3.34 8.98 4.29
N ARG A 32 4.06 9.92 4.92
CA ARG A 32 5.25 10.57 4.34
C ARG A 32 6.52 10.07 4.99
N ALA A 33 7.63 10.12 4.25
CA ALA A 33 8.98 9.85 4.77
C ALA A 33 9.26 10.64 6.06
N SER A 34 8.80 11.89 6.09
CA SER A 34 8.86 12.78 7.24
C SER A 34 7.53 13.52 7.39
N THR A 35 6.90 13.39 8.56
CA THR A 35 5.65 14.06 8.90
C THR A 35 5.90 15.02 10.07
N ALA A 36 5.65 16.31 9.85
CA ALA A 36 5.74 17.33 10.90
C ALA A 36 4.50 17.29 11.81
N LEU A 37 4.74 17.37 13.13
CA LEU A 37 3.75 17.63 14.16
C LEU A 37 3.86 19.10 14.55
N LEU A 38 2.74 19.82 14.51
CA LEU A 38 2.69 21.26 14.69
C LEU A 38 2.19 21.63 16.09
N ALA A 39 2.58 22.81 16.58
CA ALA A 39 2.13 23.32 17.88
C ALA A 39 0.61 23.58 17.92
N GLN A 40 0.03 23.98 16.79
CA GLN A 40 -1.37 24.37 16.65
C GLN A 40 -1.99 23.75 15.38
N PRO A 41 -3.32 23.63 15.29
CA PRO A 41 -4.02 23.11 14.10
C PRO A 41 -4.07 24.15 12.97
N SER A 42 -2.90 24.59 12.50
CA SER A 42 -2.71 25.58 11.45
C SER A 42 -1.52 25.20 10.58
N ALA A 43 -1.62 25.39 9.27
CA ALA A 43 -0.54 25.08 8.34
C ALA A 43 0.71 25.96 8.52
N MET A 44 0.57 27.13 9.16
CA MET A 44 1.67 28.05 9.44
C MET A 44 2.18 27.97 10.88
N ALA A 45 1.71 27.00 11.67
CA ALA A 45 2.20 26.82 13.03
C ALA A 45 3.60 26.20 13.05
N ASP A 46 4.35 26.49 14.11
CA ASP A 46 5.69 25.95 14.30
C ASP A 46 5.67 24.42 14.45
N THR A 47 6.72 23.77 13.95
CA THR A 47 6.91 22.34 14.08
C THR A 47 7.49 22.01 15.45
N VAL A 48 6.76 21.24 16.25
CA VAL A 48 7.20 20.77 17.59
C VAL A 48 7.94 19.44 17.53
N ALA A 49 7.66 18.61 16.52
CA ALA A 49 8.28 17.31 16.36
C ALA A 49 8.16 16.81 14.92
N THR A 50 9.01 15.86 14.57
CA THR A 50 8.98 15.16 13.28
C THR A 50 8.94 13.65 13.51
N VAL A 51 8.09 12.96 12.75
CA VAL A 51 7.89 11.51 12.80
C VAL A 51 8.14 10.89 11.43
N GLY A 52 8.78 9.72 11.41
CA GLY A 52 9.11 8.99 10.18
C GLY A 52 7.90 8.31 9.53
N TYR A 53 8.13 7.63 8.41
CA TYR A 53 7.13 6.88 7.66
C TYR A 53 6.53 5.70 8.44
N GLY A 54 5.24 5.40 8.20
CA GLY A 54 4.55 4.23 8.76
C GLY A 54 4.42 4.20 10.28
N ARG A 55 4.74 5.30 10.97
CA ARG A 55 4.69 5.40 12.43
C ARG A 55 3.26 5.39 12.92
N LYS A 56 2.98 4.54 13.91
CA LYS A 56 1.71 4.48 14.62
C LYS A 56 1.61 5.64 15.60
N LEU A 57 0.56 6.42 15.47
CA LEU A 57 0.24 7.57 16.30
C LEU A 57 -1.09 7.35 17.01
N SER A 58 -1.19 7.73 18.26
CA SER A 58 -2.45 7.74 19.02
C SER A 58 -3.13 9.09 18.87
N ILE A 59 -4.41 9.10 18.50
CA ILE A 59 -5.18 10.34 18.33
C ILE A 59 -5.76 10.74 19.69
N SER A 60 -5.35 11.90 20.22
CA SER A 60 -5.87 12.44 21.48
C SER A 60 -7.07 13.36 21.25
N ALA A 61 -7.07 14.13 20.16
CA ALA A 61 -8.16 15.04 19.82
C ALA A 61 -8.26 15.23 18.30
N ALA A 62 -9.40 15.75 17.85
CA ALA A 62 -9.62 16.11 16.45
C ALA A 62 -10.29 17.48 16.38
N GLN A 63 -9.79 18.35 15.50
CA GLN A 63 -10.34 19.68 15.26
C GLN A 63 -10.41 19.93 13.76
N GLY A 64 -11.61 19.82 13.18
CA GLY A 64 -11.81 19.93 11.73
C GLY A 64 -10.96 18.92 10.95
N ALA A 65 -10.05 19.43 10.11
CA ALA A 65 -9.13 18.63 9.31
C ALA A 65 -7.81 18.26 10.04
N TRP A 66 -7.70 18.60 11.33
CA TRP A 66 -6.51 18.37 12.14
C TRP A 66 -6.75 17.30 13.20
N LEU A 67 -5.71 16.56 13.49
CA LEU A 67 -5.67 15.56 14.56
C LEU A 67 -4.54 15.94 15.52
N ASN A 68 -4.85 16.02 16.81
CA ASN A 68 -3.82 16.02 17.83
C ASN A 68 -3.42 14.57 18.06
N VAL A 69 -2.13 14.30 17.92
CA VAL A 69 -1.57 12.96 17.93
C VAL A 69 -0.39 12.86 18.87
N ARG A 70 -0.16 11.66 19.39
CA ARG A 70 0.94 11.36 20.31
C ARG A 70 1.75 10.16 19.83
N ASP A 71 3.07 10.29 19.87
CA ASP A 71 4.06 9.21 19.69
C ASP A 71 5.00 9.21 20.91
N GLY A 72 4.64 8.42 21.93
CA GLY A 72 5.34 8.39 23.22
C GLY A 72 5.37 9.76 23.92
N ASN A 73 6.54 10.38 23.97
CA ASN A 73 6.75 11.69 24.59
C ASN A 73 6.52 12.88 23.63
N LYS A 74 6.34 12.63 22.34
CA LYS A 74 6.09 13.67 21.33
C LYS A 74 4.59 13.80 21.11
N SER A 75 4.08 15.03 21.13
CA SER A 75 2.68 15.32 20.81
C SER A 75 2.56 16.58 19.97
N GLY A 76 1.59 16.62 19.06
CA GLY A 76 1.31 17.80 18.27
C GLY A 76 0.17 17.57 17.28
N TRP A 77 -0.08 18.56 16.44
CA TRP A 77 -1.15 18.55 15.44
C TRP A 77 -0.63 18.08 14.09
N VAL A 78 -1.39 17.20 13.44
CA VAL A 78 -1.12 16.72 12.08
C VAL A 78 -2.38 16.86 11.23
N PHE A 79 -2.21 17.22 9.97
CA PHE A 79 -3.30 17.26 9.02
C PHE A 79 -3.78 15.84 8.67
N LYS A 80 -5.10 15.59 8.68
CA LYS A 80 -5.70 14.28 8.38
C LYS A 80 -5.19 13.70 7.06
N GLY A 81 -5.00 14.55 6.05
CA GLY A 81 -4.47 14.15 4.74
C GLY A 81 -3.05 13.57 4.76
N ASN A 82 -2.27 13.78 5.82
CA ASN A 82 -0.91 13.23 5.97
C ASN A 82 -0.86 11.88 6.71
N VAL A 83 -2.00 11.39 7.20
CA VAL A 83 -2.10 10.11 7.92
C VAL A 83 -3.17 9.17 7.33
N SER A 84 -3.10 7.89 7.65
CA SER A 84 -4.09 6.86 7.28
C SER A 84 -4.56 6.06 8.49
N GLU A 85 -5.76 5.50 8.38
CA GLU A 85 -6.33 4.55 9.36
C GLU A 85 -5.64 3.20 9.31
N GLN A 86 -5.22 2.80 8.11
CA GLN A 86 -4.54 1.56 7.84
C GLN A 86 -3.04 1.78 7.82
N LYS A 87 -2.29 0.85 8.44
CA LYS A 87 -0.86 0.77 8.24
C LYS A 87 -0.61 0.44 6.77
N ILE A 88 0.08 1.32 6.06
CA ILE A 88 0.52 1.02 4.69
C ILE A 88 1.51 -0.14 4.82
N ALA A 89 1.22 -1.26 4.16
CA ALA A 89 2.13 -2.39 4.12
C ALA A 89 3.48 -1.90 3.58
N GLU A 90 4.54 -2.09 4.36
CA GLU A 90 5.90 -1.93 3.86
C GLU A 90 6.05 -2.86 2.66
N VAL A 91 6.14 -2.29 1.47
CA VAL A 91 6.64 -3.01 0.31
C VAL A 91 8.13 -3.18 0.59
N LYS A 92 8.53 -4.33 1.15
CA LYS A 92 9.94 -4.69 1.35
C LYS A 92 10.61 -4.86 -0.01
N GLY A 93 11.00 -3.74 -0.63
CA GLY A 93 12.31 -3.66 -1.27
C GLY A 93 13.34 -3.46 -0.17
N ALA A 94 14.54 -4.03 -0.32
CA ALA A 94 15.62 -3.75 0.62
C ALA A 94 15.77 -2.22 0.74
N ASP A 95 15.68 -1.73 1.97
CA ASP A 95 15.93 -0.34 2.37
C ASP A 95 14.88 0.73 2.06
N GLY A 96 13.59 0.35 1.97
CA GLY A 96 12.49 1.33 2.09
C GLY A 96 12.33 2.31 0.92
N LEU A 97 13.06 2.08 -0.16
CA LEU A 97 12.79 2.61 -1.49
C LEU A 97 11.96 1.57 -2.27
N PRO A 98 11.07 1.99 -3.20
CA PRO A 98 10.57 1.08 -4.22
C PRO A 98 11.78 0.58 -5.04
N LEU A 99 12.02 -0.73 -4.99
CA LEU A 99 12.99 -1.55 -5.74
C LEU A 99 14.08 -0.78 -6.53
N GLU A 100 15.36 -0.94 -6.14
CA GLU A 100 16.54 -0.41 -6.84
C GLU A 100 16.43 -0.56 -8.37
N ALA A 101 16.65 0.53 -9.12
CA ALA A 101 16.56 0.54 -10.58
C ALA A 101 17.53 -0.46 -11.25
N SER A 102 18.64 -0.79 -10.59
CA SER A 102 19.63 -1.79 -11.05
C SER A 102 19.12 -3.23 -10.96
N GLN A 103 18.10 -3.49 -10.14
CA GLN A 103 17.41 -4.78 -10.05
C GLN A 103 16.22 -4.85 -11.03
N THR A 104 15.91 -3.76 -11.72
CA THR A 104 14.87 -3.69 -12.75
C THR A 104 15.47 -4.05 -14.10
N THR A 105 15.30 -5.29 -14.53
CA THR A 105 15.55 -5.66 -15.93
C THR A 105 14.57 -4.91 -16.84
N ALA A 106 14.90 -4.63 -18.10
CA ALA A 106 13.94 -4.03 -19.05
C ALA A 106 12.60 -4.81 -19.11
N SER A 107 12.64 -6.13 -18.93
CA SER A 107 11.45 -7.00 -18.79
C SER A 107 10.68 -6.85 -17.47
N ALA A 108 11.31 -6.38 -16.38
CA ALA A 108 10.65 -6.07 -15.12
C ALA A 108 10.04 -4.65 -15.12
N ALA A 109 10.63 -3.71 -15.89
CA ALA A 109 10.08 -2.38 -16.16
C ALA A 109 8.91 -2.41 -17.14
N ALA A 110 8.95 -3.31 -18.12
CA ALA A 110 7.80 -3.72 -18.92
C ALA A 110 6.89 -4.59 -18.05
N ARG A 111 6.30 -3.99 -17.01
CA ARG A 111 5.42 -4.69 -16.07
C ARG A 111 4.38 -5.45 -16.90
N PRO A 112 4.33 -6.79 -16.78
CA PRO A 112 3.12 -7.53 -17.09
C PRO A 112 1.94 -6.87 -16.35
N LEU A 113 0.72 -7.04 -16.83
CA LEU A 113 -0.53 -6.60 -16.20
C LEU A 113 -0.55 -7.00 -14.71
N ALA A 114 0.01 -6.14 -13.86
CA ALA A 114 -0.12 -6.28 -12.42
C ALA A 114 -1.62 -6.18 -12.10
N ASP A 115 -2.07 -6.82 -11.01
CA ASP A 115 -3.49 -6.86 -10.64
C ASP A 115 -4.17 -5.47 -10.65
N GLY A 116 -3.42 -4.42 -10.27
CA GLY A 116 -3.92 -3.03 -10.34
C GLY A 116 -4.16 -2.49 -11.76
N ALA A 117 -3.40 -2.94 -12.76
CA ALA A 117 -3.60 -2.58 -14.17
C ALA A 117 -4.85 -3.26 -14.76
N VAL A 118 -5.13 -4.50 -14.34
CA VAL A 118 -6.36 -5.23 -14.64
C VAL A 118 -7.58 -4.47 -14.14
N GLU A 119 -7.56 -4.08 -12.86
CA GLU A 119 -8.64 -3.33 -12.24
C GLU A 119 -8.85 -1.96 -12.90
N TYR A 120 -7.75 -1.27 -13.23
CA TYR A 120 -7.82 0.01 -13.94
C TYR A 120 -8.50 -0.14 -15.30
N ALA A 121 -8.09 -1.13 -16.09
CA ALA A 121 -8.67 -1.40 -17.41
C ALA A 121 -10.17 -1.70 -17.31
N ASN A 122 -10.58 -2.52 -16.33
CA ASN A 122 -11.99 -2.81 -16.07
C ASN A 122 -12.79 -1.55 -15.69
N ARG A 123 -12.24 -0.70 -14.81
CA ARG A 123 -12.90 0.57 -14.43
C ARG A 123 -13.02 1.56 -15.57
N LYS A 124 -12.14 1.50 -16.56
CA LYS A 124 -12.10 2.44 -17.70
C LYS A 124 -12.67 1.86 -18.99
N GLY A 125 -13.17 0.63 -18.98
CA GLY A 125 -13.73 -0.03 -20.16
C GLY A 125 -12.67 -0.36 -21.22
N LEU A 126 -11.41 -0.56 -20.82
CA LEU A 126 -10.27 -0.83 -21.72
C LEU A 126 -10.04 -2.35 -21.90
N GLY A 127 -11.11 -3.10 -22.13
CA GLY A 127 -11.07 -4.56 -22.19
C GLY A 127 -10.21 -5.12 -23.32
N GLU A 128 -10.24 -4.48 -24.50
CA GLU A 128 -9.43 -4.89 -25.66
C GLU A 128 -7.94 -4.68 -25.42
N ALA A 129 -7.55 -3.49 -24.95
CA ALA A 129 -6.15 -3.20 -24.61
C ALA A 129 -5.61 -4.14 -23.52
N ARG A 130 -6.46 -4.56 -22.57
CA ARG A 130 -6.10 -5.60 -21.59
C ARG A 130 -5.87 -6.96 -22.26
N ALA A 131 -6.73 -7.36 -23.20
CA ALA A 131 -6.60 -8.63 -23.90
C ALA A 131 -5.34 -8.68 -24.77
N ASP A 132 -5.01 -7.58 -25.46
CA ASP A 132 -3.80 -7.48 -26.29
C ASP A 132 -2.52 -7.62 -25.46
N VAL A 133 -2.48 -6.98 -24.29
CA VAL A 133 -1.32 -7.09 -23.38
C VAL A 133 -1.21 -8.49 -22.78
N GLN A 134 -2.33 -9.11 -22.39
CA GLN A 134 -2.33 -10.50 -21.92
C GLN A 134 -1.83 -11.47 -23.00
N TRP A 135 -2.24 -11.26 -24.25
CA TRP A 135 -1.75 -12.06 -25.38
C TRP A 135 -0.24 -11.90 -25.59
N LEU A 136 0.28 -10.67 -25.51
CA LEU A 136 1.72 -10.40 -25.61
C LEU A 136 2.51 -11.12 -24.50
N GLU A 137 1.99 -11.13 -23.27
CA GLU A 137 2.59 -11.86 -22.14
C GLU A 137 2.62 -13.37 -22.40
N ASP A 138 1.50 -13.94 -22.84
CA ASP A 138 1.38 -15.37 -23.14
C ASP A 138 2.31 -15.82 -24.28
N VAL A 139 2.51 -14.95 -25.28
CA VAL A 139 3.45 -15.20 -26.39
C VAL A 139 4.89 -15.07 -25.91
N THR A 140 5.20 -14.04 -25.13
CA THR A 140 6.56 -13.82 -24.63
C THR A 140 7.00 -14.92 -23.65
N ALA A 141 6.09 -15.43 -22.82
CA ALA A 141 6.36 -16.52 -21.88
C ALA A 141 6.74 -17.84 -22.58
N LYS A 142 6.36 -18.01 -23.86
CA LYS A 142 6.72 -19.18 -24.68
C LYS A 142 8.10 -19.07 -25.31
N ILE A 143 8.72 -17.88 -25.30
CA ILE A 143 10.02 -17.63 -25.92
C ILE A 143 11.08 -17.72 -24.81
N SER A 144 11.97 -18.71 -24.89
CA SER A 144 13.05 -18.85 -23.92
C SER A 144 14.25 -17.93 -24.25
N PRO A 145 15.10 -17.60 -23.27
CA PRO A 145 16.35 -16.89 -23.53
C PRO A 145 17.28 -17.61 -24.52
N ASP A 146 17.23 -18.94 -24.58
CA ASP A 146 18.02 -19.74 -25.51
C ASP A 146 17.48 -19.66 -26.94
N ASP A 147 16.16 -19.56 -27.12
CA ASP A 147 15.53 -19.30 -28.42
C ASP A 147 15.96 -17.92 -28.96
N ILE A 148 15.98 -16.92 -28.08
CA ILE A 148 16.44 -15.57 -28.41
C ILE A 148 17.91 -15.59 -28.83
N ARG A 149 18.77 -16.28 -28.06
CA ARG A 149 20.21 -16.39 -28.38
C ARG A 149 20.44 -17.09 -29.71
N THR A 150 19.74 -18.19 -29.95
CA THR A 150 19.83 -18.96 -31.20
C THR A 150 19.38 -18.13 -32.40
N TYR A 151 18.28 -17.39 -32.26
CA TYR A 151 17.80 -16.47 -33.28
C TYR A 151 18.81 -15.34 -33.55
N MET A 152 19.35 -14.71 -32.50
CA MET A 152 20.36 -13.64 -32.64
C MET A 152 21.62 -14.12 -33.35
N GLN A 153 22.10 -15.32 -33.03
CA GLN A 153 23.27 -15.94 -33.70
C GLN A 153 22.98 -16.28 -35.16
N THR A 154 21.82 -16.86 -35.46
CA THR A 154 21.43 -17.26 -36.83
C THR A 154 21.25 -16.05 -37.74
N GLU A 155 20.60 -15.01 -37.23
CA GLU A 155 20.31 -13.79 -37.98
C GLU A 155 21.46 -12.77 -37.96
N LYS A 156 22.59 -13.11 -37.31
CA LYS A 156 23.75 -12.21 -37.13
C LYS A 156 23.37 -10.85 -36.53
N LYS A 157 22.48 -10.86 -35.53
CA LYS A 157 22.01 -9.67 -34.83
C LYS A 157 22.66 -9.57 -33.45
N GLY A 158 23.41 -8.49 -33.19
CA GLY A 158 24.09 -8.22 -31.91
C GLY A 158 25.60 -8.54 -31.91
N ASP A 159 26.34 -7.93 -30.98
CA ASP A 159 27.81 -8.05 -30.82
C ASP A 159 28.23 -9.41 -30.21
N CYS A 160 27.69 -10.52 -30.71
CA CYS A 160 28.20 -11.85 -30.41
C CYS A 160 29.17 -12.26 -31.52
N GLN A 161 30.37 -11.65 -31.53
CA GLN A 161 31.53 -12.16 -32.24
C GLN A 161 32.19 -13.30 -31.46
#